data_AF-A0A428W490-F1
#
_entry.id   AF-A0A428W490-F1
#
_cell.length_a   1.000
_cell.length_b   1.000
_cell.length_c   1.000
_cell.angle_alpha   90.00
_cell.angle_beta   90.00
_cell.angle_gamma   90.00
#
_symmetry.space_group_name_H-M   'P 1'
#
loop_
_entity.id
_entity.type
_entity.pdbx_description
1 polymer ?
#
loop_
_entity_poly.entity_id
_entity_poly.type
_entity_poly.pdbx_seq_one_letter_code
_entity_poly.pdbx_strand_id
1 'polypeptide(L)'
;MDARGLVRSVGVLGTARGVRSVRSAWRRSRADAAALPRPGAERARVPGAAVGAEPRPGGGVVRFARSSLLVRVTVGGAVFCGWDGAGPEPSYGLAHGCPAADARAELEPDTEGGWRVVSERMTVAVSRLGAVEFRTPGGVVLRRDLPPRWWDCRLYNS
;
A
#
# COMPACT_ATOMS: atom_id res chain seq x y z
N MET A 1 21.15 28.24 37.59
CA MET A 1 21.57 27.08 36.77
C MET A 1 22.24 27.61 35.52
N ASP A 2 23.35 26.98 35.16
CA ASP A 2 24.47 27.50 34.37
C ASP A 2 24.21 27.77 32.88
N ALA A 3 24.89 28.82 32.42
CA ALA A 3 25.33 28.98 31.05
C ALA A 3 26.58 28.10 30.82
N ARG A 4 26.47 27.09 29.96
CA ARG A 4 27.56 26.45 29.18
C ARG A 4 27.03 25.17 28.55
N GLY A 5 26.86 25.14 27.22
CA GLY A 5 26.49 23.89 26.57
C GLY A 5 26.32 23.88 25.06
N LEU A 6 26.24 25.03 24.38
CA LEU A 6 26.06 25.05 22.92
C LEU A 6 27.03 26.03 22.25
N VAL A 7 28.32 25.79 22.47
CA VAL A 7 29.36 26.24 21.54
C VAL A 7 30.10 25.00 21.06
N ARG A 8 29.59 24.38 19.99
CA ARG A 8 30.43 23.55 19.13
C ARG A 8 30.00 23.70 17.67
N SER A 9 30.81 24.49 16.98
CA SER A 9 31.16 24.38 15.56
C SER A 9 30.08 24.65 14.51
N VAL A 10 29.75 25.93 14.30
CA VAL A 10 29.50 26.48 12.96
C VAL A 10 30.60 27.49 12.69
N GLY A 11 31.68 27.05 12.08
CA GLY A 11 32.88 27.87 11.93
C GLY A 11 33.84 27.36 10.86
N VAL A 12 33.34 27.01 9.67
CA VAL A 12 34.17 26.91 8.46
C VAL A 12 33.37 27.38 7.24
N LEU A 13 32.94 28.65 7.25
CA LEU A 13 32.51 29.39 6.06
C LEU A 13 33.50 30.54 5.89
N GLY A 14 34.60 30.33 5.16
CA GLY A 14 35.49 31.46 4.88
C GLY A 14 36.94 31.19 4.46
N THR A 15 37.31 30.00 3.97
CA THR A 15 38.62 29.84 3.31
C THR A 15 38.44 29.55 1.82
N ALA A 16 39.29 30.12 0.97
CA ALA A 16 39.30 29.87 -0.48
C ALA A 16 39.48 28.39 -0.87
N ARG A 17 39.86 27.53 0.10
CA ARG A 17 39.95 26.08 -0.03
C ARG A 17 38.60 25.39 0.26
N GLY A 18 37.81 25.87 1.22
CA GLY A 18 36.46 25.39 1.52
C GLY A 18 35.42 25.74 0.46
N VAL A 19 35.52 26.92 -0.16
CA VAL A 19 34.63 27.29 -1.28
C VAL A 19 34.91 26.42 -2.51
N ARG A 20 36.18 26.02 -2.73
CA ARG A 20 36.55 25.10 -3.82
C ARG A 20 36.06 23.67 -3.56
N SER A 21 36.12 23.17 -2.33
CA SER A 21 35.60 21.84 -2.00
C SER A 21 34.08 21.79 -2.18
N VAL A 22 33.34 22.80 -1.70
CA VAL A 22 31.88 22.91 -1.90
C VAL A 22 31.52 23.02 -3.38
N ARG A 23 32.22 23.85 -4.16
CA ARG A 23 32.00 23.94 -5.62
C ARG A 23 32.33 22.62 -6.34
N SER A 24 33.38 21.90 -5.91
CA SER A 24 33.74 20.60 -6.49
C SER A 24 32.72 19.51 -6.16
N ALA A 25 32.16 19.51 -4.95
CA ALA A 25 31.12 18.59 -4.53
C ALA A 25 29.81 18.89 -5.27
N TRP A 26 29.49 20.16 -5.47
CA TRP A 26 28.30 20.57 -6.22
C TRP A 26 28.42 20.31 -7.73
N ARG A 27 29.61 20.52 -8.32
CA ARG A 27 29.88 20.15 -9.71
C ARG A 27 29.87 18.63 -9.92
N ARG A 28 30.44 17.85 -8.99
CA ARG A 28 30.34 16.38 -9.02
C ARG A 28 28.89 15.92 -8.89
N SER A 29 28.15 16.43 -7.91
CA SER A 29 26.72 16.14 -7.76
C SER A 29 25.90 16.48 -9.01
N ARG A 30 26.20 17.60 -9.70
CA ARG A 30 25.56 17.94 -10.98
C ARG A 30 25.98 17.03 -12.15
N ALA A 31 27.25 16.61 -12.19
CA ALA A 31 27.75 15.69 -13.22
C ALA A 31 27.19 14.28 -13.01
N ASP A 32 27.14 13.81 -11.76
CA ASP A 32 26.53 12.54 -11.36
C ASP A 32 25.03 12.54 -11.67
N ALA A 33 24.33 13.64 -11.34
CA ALA A 33 22.92 13.81 -11.69
C ALA A 33 22.66 13.88 -13.21
N ALA A 34 23.62 14.37 -14.00
CA ALA A 34 23.54 14.42 -15.46
C ALA A 34 23.93 13.09 -16.13
N ALA A 35 24.75 12.26 -15.46
CA ALA A 35 25.17 10.94 -15.91
C ALA A 35 24.21 9.83 -15.50
N LEU A 36 23.30 10.09 -14.55
CA LEU A 36 22.20 9.19 -14.27
C LEU A 36 21.25 9.16 -15.47
N PRO A 37 20.96 7.99 -16.06
CA PRO A 37 19.89 7.89 -17.04
C PRO A 37 18.62 8.46 -16.40
N ARG A 38 17.88 9.30 -17.14
CA ARG A 38 16.56 9.77 -16.70
C ARG A 38 15.81 8.52 -16.23
N PRO A 39 15.36 8.45 -14.96
CA PRO A 39 14.48 7.37 -14.57
C PRO A 39 13.35 7.37 -15.59
N GLY A 40 13.23 6.28 -16.35
CA GLY A 40 12.04 6.09 -17.18
C GLY A 40 10.82 6.29 -16.27
N ALA A 41 9.66 6.63 -16.83
CA ALA A 41 8.45 6.72 -16.04
C ALA A 41 8.12 5.33 -15.45
N GLU A 42 8.77 4.99 -14.35
CA GLU A 42 8.60 3.77 -13.59
C GLU A 42 7.31 3.99 -12.80
N ARG A 43 6.21 3.90 -13.55
CA ARG A 43 4.87 4.07 -13.01
C ARG A 43 4.57 2.77 -12.31
N ALA A 44 4.75 2.79 -10.99
CA ALA A 44 4.25 1.71 -10.16
C ALA A 44 2.81 1.40 -10.61
N ARG A 45 2.57 0.16 -11.05
CA ARG A 45 1.24 -0.32 -11.42
C ARG A 45 0.36 -0.16 -10.20
N VAL A 46 -0.85 0.35 -10.42
CA VAL A 46 -1.90 0.51 -9.40
C VAL A 46 -3.18 -0.13 -9.91
N PRO A 47 -4.11 -0.54 -9.02
CA PRO A 47 -5.34 -1.26 -9.39
C PRO A 47 -6.16 -0.61 -10.51
N GLY A 48 -6.27 0.72 -10.48
CA GLY A 48 -7.20 1.46 -11.33
C GLY A 48 -8.57 1.63 -10.64
N ALA A 49 -9.56 2.13 -11.38
CA ALA A 49 -10.90 2.29 -10.84
C ALA A 49 -11.61 0.93 -10.72
N ALA A 50 -12.43 0.77 -9.68
CA ALA A 50 -13.36 -0.34 -9.55
C ALA A 50 -14.34 -0.33 -10.72
N VAL A 51 -14.59 -1.50 -11.31
CA VAL A 51 -15.48 -1.69 -12.48
C VAL A 51 -16.66 -2.60 -12.19
N GLY A 52 -16.61 -3.38 -11.11
CA GLY A 52 -17.66 -4.30 -10.72
C GLY A 52 -17.22 -5.18 -9.56
N ALA A 53 -18.11 -6.03 -9.07
CA ALA A 53 -17.75 -7.02 -8.07
C ALA A 53 -18.61 -8.29 -8.19
N GLU A 54 -18.05 -9.40 -7.74
CA GLU A 54 -18.66 -10.73 -7.79
C GLU A 54 -18.81 -11.28 -6.35
N PRO A 55 -20.04 -11.47 -5.85
CA PRO A 55 -20.26 -12.08 -4.54
C PRO A 55 -19.71 -13.50 -4.46
N ARG A 56 -19.11 -13.83 -3.30
CA ARG A 56 -18.63 -15.18 -2.94
C ARG A 56 -18.91 -15.39 -1.44
N PRO A 57 -18.89 -16.65 -0.94
CA PRO A 57 -19.06 -16.88 0.49
C PRO A 57 -18.06 -16.07 1.33
N GLY A 58 -18.55 -15.30 2.31
CA GLY A 58 -17.70 -14.47 3.14
C GLY A 58 -17.39 -13.07 2.59
N GLY A 59 -17.93 -12.69 1.42
CA GLY A 59 -17.63 -11.42 0.76
C GLY A 59 -17.63 -11.56 -0.75
N GLY A 60 -16.46 -11.47 -1.38
CA GLY A 60 -16.36 -11.60 -2.83
C GLY A 60 -15.12 -11.00 -3.45
N VAL A 61 -15.17 -10.82 -4.77
CA VAL A 61 -14.07 -10.28 -5.58
C VAL A 61 -14.47 -8.92 -6.13
N VAL A 62 -13.73 -7.87 -5.76
CA VAL A 62 -13.85 -6.55 -6.37
C VAL A 62 -12.92 -6.49 -7.58
N ARG A 63 -13.49 -6.21 -8.76
CA ARG A 63 -12.74 -6.06 -10.01
C ARG A 63 -12.39 -4.59 -10.22
N PHE A 64 -11.12 -4.34 -10.50
CA PHE A 64 -10.59 -3.05 -10.93
C PHE A 64 -10.17 -3.13 -12.40
N ALA A 65 -9.97 -1.98 -13.02
CA ALA A 65 -9.59 -1.89 -14.43
C ALA A 65 -8.34 -2.70 -14.80
N ARG A 66 -7.43 -2.93 -13.85
CA ARG A 66 -6.17 -3.66 -14.10
C ARG A 66 -5.90 -4.80 -13.15
N SER A 67 -6.69 -4.97 -12.08
CA SER A 67 -6.42 -5.93 -11.01
C SER A 67 -7.72 -6.44 -10.38
N SER A 68 -7.63 -7.43 -9.49
CA SER A 68 -8.78 -7.88 -8.67
C SER A 68 -8.39 -8.02 -7.21
N LEU A 69 -9.33 -7.75 -6.30
CA LEU A 69 -9.16 -7.97 -4.87
C LEU A 69 -10.19 -8.98 -4.38
N LEU A 70 -9.75 -10.12 -3.88
CA LEU A 70 -10.56 -11.05 -3.11
C LEU A 70 -10.61 -10.57 -1.65
N VAL A 71 -11.81 -10.39 -1.13
CA VAL A 71 -12.08 -10.15 0.30
C VAL A 71 -12.93 -11.29 0.84
N ARG A 72 -12.45 -11.93 1.92
CA ARG A 72 -13.18 -13.00 2.60
C ARG A 72 -13.13 -12.80 4.12
N VAL A 73 -14.29 -12.58 4.71
CA VAL A 73 -14.50 -12.61 6.16
C VAL A 73 -14.79 -14.05 6.59
N THR A 74 -14.14 -14.50 7.65
CA THR A 74 -14.33 -15.83 8.22
C THR A 74 -15.31 -15.81 9.39
N VAL A 75 -15.82 -16.98 9.76
CA VAL A 75 -16.70 -17.15 10.93
C VAL A 75 -16.10 -16.68 12.26
N GLY A 76 -14.77 -16.50 12.34
CA GLY A 76 -14.09 -15.95 13.52
C GLY A 76 -13.92 -14.43 13.48
N GLY A 77 -14.31 -13.77 12.39
CA GLY A 77 -14.00 -12.35 12.16
C GLY A 77 -12.56 -12.10 11.72
N ALA A 78 -11.86 -13.10 11.17
CA ALA A 78 -10.61 -12.83 10.46
C ALA A 78 -10.92 -12.42 9.01
N VAL A 79 -10.09 -11.58 8.40
CA VAL A 79 -10.25 -11.17 7.00
C VAL A 79 -9.04 -11.57 6.20
N PHE A 80 -9.30 -12.28 5.10
CA PHE A 80 -8.33 -12.47 4.04
C PHE A 80 -8.53 -11.42 2.95
N CYS A 81 -7.42 -10.79 2.52
CA CYS A 81 -7.36 -9.88 1.39
C CYS A 81 -6.27 -10.34 0.42
N GLY A 82 -6.67 -10.70 -0.80
CA GLY A 82 -5.75 -11.23 -1.82
C GLY A 82 -5.88 -10.47 -3.13
N TRP A 83 -4.77 -9.90 -3.62
CA TRP A 83 -4.73 -9.26 -4.93
C TRP A 83 -4.42 -10.27 -6.03
N ASP A 84 -4.97 -10.03 -7.21
CA ASP A 84 -4.63 -10.71 -8.47
C ASP A 84 -4.62 -12.25 -8.37
N GLY A 85 -5.68 -12.81 -7.78
CA GLY A 85 -5.90 -14.26 -7.69
C GLY A 85 -5.24 -14.95 -6.50
N ALA A 86 -4.53 -14.22 -5.65
CA ALA A 86 -4.01 -14.76 -4.40
C ALA A 86 -5.18 -15.28 -3.53
N GLY A 87 -5.19 -16.59 -3.30
CA GLY A 87 -6.16 -17.26 -2.44
C GLY A 87 -5.70 -17.34 -0.98
N PRO A 88 -6.62 -17.63 -0.03
CA PRO A 88 -6.28 -17.79 1.38
C PRO A 88 -5.49 -19.07 1.68
N GLU A 89 -5.46 -20.01 0.75
CA GLU A 89 -4.75 -21.27 0.85
C GLU A 89 -3.96 -21.54 -0.44
N PRO A 90 -2.82 -22.25 -0.32
CA PRO A 90 -2.17 -22.69 0.92
C PRO A 90 -1.47 -21.53 1.65
N SER A 91 -1.45 -21.56 2.99
CA SER A 91 -0.73 -20.57 3.81
C SER A 91 -0.02 -21.24 4.97
N TYR A 92 1.30 -21.06 5.07
CA TYR A 92 2.13 -21.63 6.12
C TYR A 92 1.80 -21.06 7.52
N GLY A 93 1.14 -19.90 7.59
CA GLY A 93 0.69 -19.29 8.84
C GLY A 93 -0.58 -19.91 9.40
N LEU A 94 -1.23 -20.82 8.66
CA LEU A 94 -2.49 -21.46 9.06
C LEU A 94 -2.24 -22.95 9.34
N ALA A 95 -2.11 -23.30 10.62
CA ALA A 95 -1.84 -24.67 11.06
C ALA A 95 -2.95 -25.67 10.68
N HIS A 96 -4.19 -25.19 10.51
CA HIS A 96 -5.38 -26.02 10.24
C HIS A 96 -6.16 -25.57 9.00
N GLY A 97 -5.48 -24.90 8.06
CA GLY A 97 -6.12 -24.31 6.88
C GLY A 97 -6.89 -23.02 7.17
N CYS A 98 -7.53 -22.49 6.13
CA CYS A 98 -8.31 -21.26 6.21
C CYS A 98 -9.65 -21.50 6.92
N PRO A 99 -9.97 -20.72 7.97
CA PRO A 99 -11.27 -20.81 8.61
C PRO A 99 -12.43 -20.63 7.62
N ALA A 100 -13.56 -21.27 7.92
CA ALA A 100 -14.75 -21.21 7.08
C ALA A 100 -15.19 -19.76 6.80
N ALA A 101 -15.78 -19.53 5.62
CA ALA A 101 -16.33 -18.24 5.27
C ALA A 101 -17.52 -17.91 6.18
N ASP A 102 -17.68 -16.66 6.57
CA ASP A 102 -18.90 -16.21 7.24
C ASP A 102 -20.05 -16.16 6.21
N ALA A 103 -21.04 -17.04 6.37
CA ALA A 103 -22.19 -17.10 5.46
C ALA A 103 -23.09 -15.86 5.56
N ARG A 104 -22.96 -15.06 6.62
CA ARG A 104 -23.72 -13.81 6.85
C ARG A 104 -22.99 -12.59 6.29
N ALA A 105 -21.77 -12.76 5.78
CA ALA A 105 -21.04 -11.66 5.19
C ALA A 105 -21.48 -11.45 3.74
N GLU A 106 -22.01 -10.27 3.46
CA GLU A 106 -22.56 -9.90 2.15
C GLU A 106 -21.71 -8.82 1.50
N LEU A 107 -21.53 -8.93 0.19
CA LEU A 107 -20.86 -7.93 -0.64
C LEU A 107 -21.90 -7.02 -1.28
N GLU A 108 -21.80 -5.72 -1.02
CA GLU A 108 -22.73 -4.72 -1.54
C GLU A 108 -22.00 -3.45 -2.02
N PRO A 109 -22.63 -2.63 -2.87
CA PRO A 109 -22.09 -1.33 -3.26
C PRO A 109 -21.92 -0.40 -2.06
N ASP A 110 -20.84 0.38 -2.05
CA ASP A 110 -20.62 1.44 -1.06
C ASP A 110 -21.09 2.80 -1.59
N THR A 111 -21.51 3.68 -0.68
CA THR A 111 -21.96 5.04 -0.98
C THR A 111 -20.89 5.92 -1.63
N GLU A 112 -19.60 5.65 -1.40
CA GLU A 112 -18.49 6.41 -1.98
C GLU A 112 -18.03 5.89 -3.36
N GLY A 113 -18.86 5.06 -4.01
CA GLY A 113 -18.57 4.48 -5.33
C GLY A 113 -17.54 3.34 -5.29
N GLY A 114 -17.34 2.76 -4.11
CA GLY A 114 -16.61 1.54 -3.88
C GLY A 114 -17.54 0.34 -3.65
N TRP A 115 -17.03 -0.63 -2.91
CA TRP A 115 -17.76 -1.81 -2.46
C TRP A 115 -17.50 -2.04 -0.99
N ARG A 116 -18.38 -2.76 -0.31
CA ARG A 116 -18.14 -3.16 1.07
C ARG A 116 -18.60 -4.58 1.33
N VAL A 117 -17.89 -5.28 2.19
CA VAL A 117 -18.34 -6.54 2.77
C VAL A 117 -18.84 -6.24 4.18
N VAL A 118 -20.12 -6.53 4.44
CA VAL A 118 -20.75 -6.31 5.75
C VAL A 118 -20.99 -7.67 6.38
N SER A 119 -20.52 -7.84 7.61
CA SER A 119 -20.86 -8.96 8.47
C SER A 119 -21.30 -8.47 9.85
N GLU A 120 -21.85 -9.35 10.67
CA GLU A 120 -22.20 -9.03 12.06
C GLU A 120 -20.98 -8.58 12.89
N ARG A 121 -19.77 -9.01 12.50
CA ARG A 121 -18.53 -8.75 13.25
C ARG A 121 -17.76 -7.54 12.76
N MET A 122 -17.91 -7.14 11.51
CA MET A 122 -17.19 -6.00 10.96
C MET A 122 -17.74 -5.56 9.60
N THR A 123 -17.26 -4.40 9.15
CA THR A 123 -17.37 -3.98 7.74
C THR A 123 -15.98 -3.82 7.13
N VAL A 124 -15.79 -4.36 5.93
CA VAL A 124 -14.59 -4.15 5.11
C VAL A 124 -14.97 -3.27 3.93
N ALA A 125 -14.61 -2.00 3.96
CA ALA A 125 -14.87 -1.06 2.88
C ALA A 125 -13.71 -1.04 1.89
N VAL A 126 -14.01 -1.17 0.61
CA VAL A 126 -13.07 -1.12 -0.51
C VAL A 126 -13.39 0.12 -1.33
N SER A 127 -12.52 1.12 -1.25
CA SER A 127 -12.70 2.35 -2.02
C SER A 127 -12.62 2.09 -3.52
N ARG A 128 -13.15 3.05 -4.30
CA ARG A 128 -13.09 3.06 -5.77
C ARG A 128 -11.70 2.83 -6.36
N LEU A 129 -10.63 3.19 -5.64
CA LEU A 129 -9.24 3.09 -6.13
C LEU A 129 -8.43 1.98 -5.45
N GLY A 130 -9.05 1.15 -4.61
CA GLY A 130 -8.42 -0.03 -4.03
C GLY A 130 -7.79 0.15 -2.65
N ALA A 131 -8.06 1.25 -1.95
CA ALA A 131 -7.81 1.34 -0.51
C ALA A 131 -8.82 0.46 0.24
N VAL A 132 -8.39 -0.20 1.31
CA VAL A 132 -9.22 -1.10 2.12
C VAL A 132 -9.28 -0.60 3.55
N GLU A 133 -10.48 -0.44 4.10
CA GLU A 133 -10.70 -0.04 5.49
C GLU A 133 -11.47 -1.13 6.24
N PHE A 134 -11.01 -1.44 7.44
CA PHE A 134 -11.62 -2.41 8.34
C PHE A 134 -12.29 -1.64 9.47
N ARG A 135 -13.58 -1.88 9.68
CA ARG A 135 -14.40 -1.14 10.66
C ARG A 135 -15.10 -2.10 11.61
N THR A 136 -15.24 -1.70 12.87
CA THR A 136 -16.14 -2.41 13.81
C THR A 136 -17.60 -2.34 13.32
N PRO A 137 -18.51 -3.15 13.90
CA PRO A 137 -19.94 -3.04 13.59
C PRO A 137 -20.52 -1.64 13.89
N GLY A 138 -19.94 -0.94 14.87
CA GLY A 138 -20.29 0.45 15.20
C GLY A 138 -19.67 1.51 14.26
N GLY A 139 -18.97 1.10 13.20
CA GLY A 139 -18.38 2.00 12.20
C GLY A 139 -17.01 2.57 12.55
N VAL A 140 -16.42 2.20 13.69
CA VAL A 140 -15.08 2.69 14.09
C VAL A 140 -14.01 2.04 13.22
N VAL A 141 -13.15 2.84 12.60
CA VAL A 141 -12.03 2.35 11.78
C VAL A 141 -10.97 1.70 12.68
N LEU A 142 -10.67 0.43 12.41
CA LEU A 142 -9.62 -0.35 13.07
C LEU A 142 -8.28 -0.25 12.32
N ARG A 143 -8.33 -0.30 11.00
CA ARG A 143 -7.14 -0.30 10.12
C ARG A 143 -7.51 0.20 8.73
N ARG A 144 -6.54 0.83 8.06
CA ARG A 144 -6.63 1.22 6.66
C ARG A 144 -5.38 0.82 5.89
N ASP A 145 -5.58 0.21 4.73
CA ASP A 145 -4.54 -0.14 3.77
C ASP A 145 -4.68 0.72 2.51
N LEU A 146 -3.57 1.28 2.04
CA LEU A 146 -3.54 2.03 0.77
C LEU A 146 -3.53 1.05 -0.42
N PRO A 147 -3.97 1.49 -1.62
CA PRO A 147 -3.88 0.66 -2.81
C PRO A 147 -2.43 0.20 -3.05
N PRO A 148 -2.22 -1.06 -3.45
CA PRO A 148 -0.88 -1.55 -3.74
C PRO A 148 -0.24 -0.78 -4.90
N ARG A 149 1.07 -0.65 -4.82
CA ARG A 149 1.93 -0.08 -5.86
C ARG A 149 2.95 -1.15 -6.24
N TRP A 150 2.75 -1.79 -7.38
CA TRP A 150 3.69 -2.81 -7.87
C TRP A 150 4.72 -2.16 -8.77
N TRP A 151 5.99 -2.48 -8.57
CA TRP A 151 7.05 -2.03 -9.47
C TRP A 151 7.12 -2.99 -10.65
N ASP A 152 7.16 -2.44 -11.87
CA ASP A 152 7.36 -3.25 -13.06
C ASP A 152 8.82 -3.75 -13.07
N CYS A 153 9.03 -5.00 -12.68
CA CYS A 153 10.31 -5.65 -12.91
C CYS A 153 10.46 -5.90 -14.42
N ARG A 154 11.11 -4.99 -15.16
CA ARG A 154 11.66 -5.34 -16.46
C ARG A 154 12.75 -6.38 -16.23
N LEU A 155 12.41 -7.66 -16.38
CA LEU A 155 13.42 -8.68 -16.61
C LEU A 155 14.14 -8.30 -17.91
N TYR A 156 15.42 -7.99 -17.78
CA TYR A 156 16.30 -7.74 -18.90
C TYR A 156 16.36 -9.02 -19.73
N ASN A 157 15.74 -9.00 -20.91
CA ASN A 157 15.90 -10.07 -21.89
C ASN A 157 17.32 -9.90 -22.45
N SER A 158 18.29 -10.65 -21.90
CA SER A 158 19.62 -10.83 -22.48
C SER A 158 19.57 -11.86 -23.61
#